data_AF-A0A6A3CSL4-F1
#
_entry.id   AF-A0A6A3CSL4-F1
#
_cell.length_a   1.000
_cell.length_b   1.000
_cell.length_c   1.000
_cell.angle_alpha   90.00
_cell.angle_beta   90.00
_cell.angle_gamma   90.00
#
_symmetry.space_group_name_H-M   'P 1'
#
loop_
_entity.id
_entity.type
_entity.pdbx_description
1 polymer ?
#
loop_
_entity_poly.entity_id
_entity_poly.type
_entity_poly.pdbx_seq_one_letter_code
_entity_poly.pdbx_strand_id
1 'polypeptide(L)'
;MGSALETLCGQAFGAGQLEMLGIYMQRSWVILNSTALCLSLLYIFAAPILRLIGQTESISKAAETFAIWMLPQLFAYSFNFPMEKLQDYGDVCRW
;
A
#
# COMPACT_ATOMS: atom_id res chain seq x y z
N MET A 1 5.15 -6.25 -0.01
CA MET A 1 6.21 -5.44 0.64
C MET A 1 5.93 -5.30 2.14
N GLY A 2 5.93 -6.41 2.89
CA GLY A 2 5.63 -6.41 4.34
C GLY A 2 6.75 -6.97 5.22
N SER A 3 7.65 -7.76 4.65
CA SER A 3 8.57 -8.62 5.40
C SER A 3 9.63 -7.85 6.21
N ALA A 4 10.16 -6.74 5.68
CA ALA A 4 11.14 -5.94 6.40
C ALA A 4 10.52 -5.18 7.59
N LEU A 5 9.28 -4.71 7.41
CA LEU A 5 8.53 -4.04 8.47
C LEU A 5 8.12 -5.03 9.57
N GLU A 6 7.76 -6.26 9.19
CA GLU A 6 7.49 -7.35 10.13
C GLU A 6 8.68 -7.71 10.99
N THR A 7 9.87 -7.79 10.41
CA THR A 7 11.09 -8.03 11.18
C THR A 7 11.38 -6.88 12.15
N LEU A 8 11.32 -5.63 11.69
CA LEU A 8 11.58 -4.46 12.52
C LEU A 8 10.56 -4.28 13.64
N CYS A 9 9.27 -4.46 13.34
CA CYS A 9 8.21 -4.37 14.35
C CYS A 9 8.27 -5.55 15.33
N GLY A 10 8.57 -6.77 14.88
CA GLY A 10 8.80 -7.92 15.75
C GLY A 10 10.01 -7.75 16.67
N GLN A 11 11.10 -7.15 16.17
CA GLN A 11 12.27 -6.83 16.98
C GLN A 11 12.02 -5.71 17.99
N ALA A 12 11.31 -4.64 17.60
CA ALA A 12 10.94 -3.54 18.50
C ALA A 12 9.94 -3.98 19.58
N PHE A 13 8.99 -4.86 19.23
CA PHE A 13 8.03 -5.44 20.15
C PHE A 13 8.71 -6.38 21.16
N GLY A 14 9.60 -7.27 20.70
CA GLY A 14 10.40 -8.12 21.58
C GLY A 14 11.34 -7.35 22.52
N ALA A 15 11.70 -6.11 22.16
CA ALA A 15 12.47 -5.19 22.99
C ALA A 15 11.62 -4.29 23.91
N GLY A 16 10.28 -4.43 23.90
CA GLY A 16 9.35 -3.66 24.73
C GLY A 16 9.16 -2.19 24.31
N GLN A 17 9.60 -1.79 23.11
CA GLN A 17 9.56 -0.41 22.64
C GLN A 17 8.28 -0.10 21.84
N LEU A 18 7.13 -0.12 22.53
CA LEU A 18 5.81 0.12 21.94
C LEU A 18 5.64 1.53 21.35
N GLU A 19 6.34 2.52 21.91
CA GLU A 19 6.30 3.90 21.42
C GLU A 19 6.96 4.02 20.03
N MET A 20 8.07 3.31 19.83
CA MET A 20 8.79 3.25 18.54
C MET A 20 7.96 2.54 17.47
N LEU A 21 7.19 1.52 17.87
CA LEU A 21 6.30 0.76 17.01
C LEU A 21 5.18 1.64 16.41
N GLY A 22 4.56 2.50 17.23
CA GLY A 22 3.54 3.44 16.76
C GLY A 22 4.08 4.41 15.70
N ILE A 23 5.31 4.91 15.90
CA ILE A 23 5.99 5.81 14.96
C ILE A 23 6.29 5.08 13.63
N TYR A 24 6.74 3.83 13.69
CA TYR A 24 6.96 3.03 12.47
C TYR A 24 5.66 2.78 11.70
N MET A 25 4.55 2.56 12.41
CA MET A 25 3.26 2.36 11.78
C MET A 25 2.77 3.61 11.03
N GLN A 26 2.88 4.79 11.65
CA GLN A 26 2.53 6.05 11.00
C GLN A 26 3.40 6.32 9.77
N ARG A 27 4.71 6.10 9.85
CA ARG A 27 5.61 6.27 8.69
C ARG A 27 5.26 5.30 7.56
N SER A 28 4.92 4.06 7.90
CA SER A 28 4.50 3.06 6.93
C SER A 28 3.22 3.45 6.22
N TRP A 29 2.25 4.02 6.95
CA TRP A 29 1.01 4.50 6.36
C TRP A 29 1.24 5.65 5.37
N VAL A 30 2.12 6.60 5.69
CA VAL A 30 2.52 7.68 4.77
C VAL A 30 3.20 7.12 3.52
N ILE A 31 4.09 6.15 3.67
CA ILE A 31 4.79 5.51 2.54
C ILE A 31 3.83 4.73 1.66
N LEU A 32 2.92 3.94 2.24
CA LEU A 32 1.90 3.19 1.49
C LEU A 32 0.97 4.14 0.74
N ASN A 33 0.49 5.20 1.39
CA ASN A 33 -0.41 6.17 0.76
C ASN A 33 0.28 6.94 -0.38
N SER A 34 1.54 7.35 -0.17
CA SER A 34 2.35 8.01 -1.21
C SER A 34 2.60 7.08 -2.40
N THR A 35 2.88 5.80 -2.15
CA THR A 35 3.10 4.80 -3.19
C THR A 35 1.82 4.52 -3.97
N ALA A 36 0.68 4.41 -3.29
CA ALA A 36 -0.64 4.26 -3.91
C ALA A 36 -0.99 5.47 -4.78
N LEU A 37 -0.69 6.69 -4.33
CA LEU A 37 -0.87 7.91 -5.11
C LEU A 37 0.01 7.91 -6.37
N CYS A 38 1.30 7.58 -6.25
CA CYS A 38 2.20 7.43 -7.40
C CYS A 38 1.69 6.36 -8.39
N LEU A 39 1.23 5.21 -7.90
CA LEU A 39 0.64 4.16 -8.76
C LEU A 39 -0.63 4.65 -9.45
N SER A 40 -1.47 5.43 -8.75
CA SER A 40 -2.71 5.96 -9.34
C SER A 40 -2.43 6.89 -10.52
N LEU A 41 -1.42 7.76 -10.40
CA LEU A 41 -0.95 8.60 -11.49
C LEU A 41 -0.44 7.74 -12.66
N LEU A 42 0.35 6.71 -12.36
CA LEU A 42 0.89 5.80 -13.38
C LEU A 42 -0.24 5.08 -14.14
N TYR A 43 -1.31 4.67 -13.45
CA TYR A 43 -2.50 4.08 -14.06
C TYR A 43 -3.27 5.05 -14.96
N ILE A 44 -3.38 6.32 -14.58
CA ILE A 44 -3.99 7.36 -15.43
C ILE A 44 -3.14 7.57 -16.71
N PHE A 45 -1.81 7.53 -16.58
CA PHE A 45 -0.90 7.63 -17.72
C PHE A 45 -0.68 6.30 -18.46
N ALA A 46 -1.25 5.18 -18.02
CA ALA A 46 -1.06 3.89 -18.67
C ALA A 46 -1.68 3.85 -20.08
N ALA A 47 -2.82 4.51 -20.29
CA ALA A 47 -3.48 4.59 -21.59
C ALA A 47 -2.62 5.27 -22.67
N PRO A 48 -2.04 6.48 -22.44
CA PRO A 48 -1.15 7.09 -23.42
C PRO A 48 0.17 6.32 -23.59
N ILE A 49 0.69 5.67 -22.53
CA ILE A 49 1.90 4.82 -22.63
C ILE A 49 1.65 3.59 -23.52
N LEU A 50 0.51 2.90 -23.36
CA LEU A 50 0.16 1.76 -24.22
C LEU A 50 -0.04 2.19 -25.67
N ARG A 51 -0.72 3.32 -25.91
CA ARG A 51 -0.85 3.88 -27.27
C ARG A 51 0.51 4.20 -27.90
N LEU A 52 1.46 4.71 -27.12
CA LEU A 52 2.83 4.99 -27.57
C LEU A 52 3.61 3.73 -27.98
N ILE A 53 3.34 2.59 -27.34
CA ILE A 53 3.95 1.28 -27.65
C ILE A 53 3.31 0.63 -28.91
N GLY A 54 2.24 1.23 -29.45
CA GLY A 54 1.54 0.74 -30.64
C GLY A 54 0.41 -0.25 -30.35
N GLN A 55 -0.08 -0.31 -29.11
CA GLN A 55 -1.25 -1.13 -28.75
C GLN A 55 -2.55 -0.55 -29.34
N THR A 56 -3.48 -1.44 -29.68
CA THR A 56 -4.79 -1.09 -30.24
C THR A 56 -5.58 -0.22 -29.26
N GLU A 57 -6.28 0.77 -29.80
CA GLU A 57 -7.01 1.77 -29.02
C GLU A 57 -8.06 1.14 -28.08
N SER A 58 -8.64 0.00 -28.48
CA SER A 58 -9.58 -0.79 -27.68
C SER A 58 -8.93 -1.41 -26.44
N ILE A 59 -7.70 -1.91 -26.55
CA ILE A 59 -6.97 -2.54 -25.44
C ILE A 59 -6.50 -1.47 -24.45
N SER A 60 -6.04 -0.31 -24.94
CA SER A 60 -5.69 0.82 -24.05
C SER A 60 -6.88 1.30 -23.23
N LYS A 61 -8.07 1.44 -23.85
CA LYS A 61 -9.30 1.87 -23.15
C LYS A 61 -9.77 0.84 -22.12
N ALA A 62 -9.67 -0.45 -22.45
CA ALA A 62 -10.01 -1.53 -21.53
C ALA A 62 -9.05 -1.57 -20.32
N ALA A 63 -7.74 -1.38 -20.56
CA ALA A 63 -6.73 -1.31 -19.51
C ALA A 63 -6.92 -0.09 -18.59
N GLU A 64 -7.25 1.08 -19.15
CA GLU A 64 -7.56 2.29 -18.39
C GLU A 64 -8.80 2.09 -17.50
N THR A 65 -9.88 1.57 -18.07
CA THR A 65 -11.12 1.31 -17.32
C THR A 65 -10.87 0.31 -16.20
N PHE A 66 -10.14 -0.78 -16.48
CA PHE A 66 -9.79 -1.79 -15.49
C PHE A 66 -8.89 -1.20 -14.38
N ALA A 67 -7.94 -0.35 -14.74
CA ALA A 67 -7.07 0.31 -13.78
C ALA A 67 -7.85 1.25 -12.84
N ILE A 68 -8.80 2.04 -13.36
CA ILE A 68 -9.66 2.92 -12.55
C ILE A 68 -10.52 2.10 -11.59
N TRP A 69 -11.06 0.96 -12.03
CA TRP A 69 -11.82 0.05 -11.18
C TRP A 69 -10.97 -0.62 -10.08
N MET A 70 -9.66 -0.76 -10.28
CA MET A 70 -8.73 -1.27 -9.26
C MET A 70 -8.23 -0.21 -8.27
N LEU A 71 -8.34 1.10 -8.58
CA LEU A 71 -7.91 2.17 -7.66
C LEU A 71 -8.56 2.09 -6.27
N PRO A 72 -9.90 1.92 -6.13
CA PRO A 72 -10.54 1.79 -4.82
C PRO A 72 -9.98 0.63 -4.02
N GLN A 73 -9.73 -0.51 -4.67
CA GLN A 73 -9.15 -1.69 -4.04
C GLN A 73 -7.71 -1.43 -3.56
N LEU A 74 -6.90 -0.72 -4.35
CA LEU A 74 -5.54 -0.35 -3.98
C LEU A 74 -5.48 0.55 -2.72
N PHE A 75 -6.37 1.55 -2.66
CA PHE A 75 -6.50 2.41 -1.49
C PHE A 75 -7.03 1.61 -0.29
N ALA A 76 -8.04 0.76 -0.48
CA ALA A 76 -8.55 -0.10 0.59
C ALA A 76 -7.44 -0.97 1.20
N TYR A 77 -6.60 -1.61 0.38
CA TYR A 77 -5.45 -2.38 0.89
C TYR A 77 -4.42 -1.51 1.61
N SER A 78 -4.14 -0.31 1.10
CA SER A 78 -3.16 0.61 1.70
C SER A 78 -3.59 1.09 3.09
N PHE A 79 -4.89 1.15 3.36
CA PHE A 79 -5.46 1.48 4.67
C PHE A 79 -5.62 0.26 5.58
N ASN A 80 -6.12 -0.86 5.06
CA ASN A 80 -6.37 -2.06 5.86
C ASN A 80 -5.07 -2.69 6.38
N PHE A 81 -4.01 -2.72 5.57
CA PHE A 81 -2.75 -3.37 5.93
C PHE A 81 -2.09 -2.81 7.23
N PRO A 82 -1.94 -1.48 7.41
CA PRO A 82 -1.45 -0.93 8.67
C PRO A 82 -2.46 -1.03 9.83
N MET A 83 -3.78 -1.05 9.55
CA MET A 83 -4.80 -1.24 10.60
C MET A 83 -4.76 -2.65 11.19
N GLU A 84 -4.67 -3.69 10.35
CA GLU A 84 -4.56 -5.09 10.80
C GLU A 84 -3.30 -5.30 11.65
N LYS A 85 -2.17 -4.71 11.23
CA LYS A 85 -0.93 -4.73 12.02
C LYS A 85 -1.09 -4.04 13.37
N LEU A 86 -1.84 -2.93 13.45
CA LEU A 86 -2.02 -2.20 14.71
C LEU A 86 -2.88 -3.00 15.69
N GLN A 87 -3.91 -3.66 15.17
CA GLN A 87 -4.77 -4.58 15.93
C GLN A 87 -3.95 -5.72 16.53
N ASP A 88 -3.08 -6.36 15.72
CA ASP A 88 -2.24 -7.48 16.13
C ASP A 88 -1.31 -7.12 17.32
N TYR A 89 -0.61 -5.99 17.24
CA TYR A 89 0.23 -5.53 18.37
C TYR A 89 -0.58 -5.07 19.59
N GLY A 90 -1.79 -4.55 19.38
CA GLY A 90 -2.69 -4.14 20.48
C GLY A 90 -3.22 -5.33 21.28
N ASP A 91 -3.50 -6.44 20.62
CA ASP A 91 -3.95 -7.68 21.28
C ASP A 91 -2.80 -8.43 21.98
N VAL A 92 -1.56 -8.36 21.45
CA VAL A 92 -0.39 -8.98 22.09
C VAL A 92 0.04 -8.24 23.37
N CYS A 93 -0.14 -6.92 23.47
CA CYS A 93 0.13 -6.16 24.70
C CYS A 93 -0.89 -6.39 25.83
N ARG A 94 -1.97 -7.15 25.57
CA ARG A 94 -3.04 -7.43 26.53
C ARG A 94 -2.80 -8.68 27.39
N TRP A 95 -1.70 -9.40 27.13
CA TRP A 95 -1.22 -10.58 27.87
C TRP A 95 0.15 -10.31 28.49
#